data_AF-A0A7Y2DRK1-F1
#
_entry.id   AF-A0A7Y2DRK1-F1
#
_cell.length_a   1.000
_cell.length_b   1.000
_cell.length_c   1.000
_cell.angle_alpha   90.00
_cell.angle_beta   90.00
_cell.angle_gamma   90.00
#
_symmetry.space_group_name_H-M   'P 1'
#
loop_
_entity.id
_entity.type
_entity.pdbx_description
1 polymer ?
#
loop_
_entity_poly.entity_id
_entity_poly.type
_entity_poly.pdbx_seq_one_letter_code
_entity_poly.pdbx_strand_id
1 'polypeptide(L)'
;MSKSIRVYEYVNHPYEAVKLALQTEASEIFQNATKVAASRAQTVASELHVNIAGIEVGTDISISVNAIEEVEKKVMAPQKTILEIEWEAAKAPRFFPLMKAELEVYPLTSTETQLDLSGNYEPPFGWIGTAVDALVGHRIAEASVHQFIKDVATYLRTQL
;
A
#
# COMPACT_ATOMS: atom_id res chain seq x y z
N MET A 1 19.46 10.58 -0.47
CA MET A 1 18.61 10.49 -1.69
C MET A 1 17.36 9.74 -1.31
N SER A 2 16.19 10.35 -1.44
CA SER A 2 14.92 9.63 -1.39
C SER A 2 14.87 8.66 -2.56
N LYS A 3 14.44 7.42 -2.32
CA LYS A 3 14.16 6.46 -3.37
C LYS A 3 12.66 6.42 -3.60
N SER A 4 12.26 6.60 -4.85
CA SER A 4 10.88 6.44 -5.26
C SER A 4 10.55 4.95 -5.44
N ILE A 5 9.31 4.61 -5.12
CA ILE A 5 8.72 3.31 -5.40
C ILE A 5 7.42 3.54 -6.17
N ARG A 6 7.13 2.65 -7.10
CA ARG A 6 5.86 2.62 -7.82
C ARG A 6 5.40 1.19 -8.01
N VAL A 7 4.16 0.92 -7.61
CA VAL A 7 3.54 -0.41 -7.69
C VAL A 7 2.16 -0.24 -8.28
N TYR A 8 1.79 -1.12 -9.20
CA TYR A 8 0.46 -1.16 -9.76
C TYR A 8 -0.17 -2.53 -9.61
N GLU A 9 -1.48 -2.55 -9.41
CA GLU A 9 -2.34 -3.73 -9.37
C GLU A 9 -3.66 -3.44 -10.06
N TYR A 10 -4.43 -4.48 -10.36
CA TYR A 10 -5.69 -4.36 -11.10
C TYR A 10 -6.86 -4.93 -10.29
N VAL A 11 -7.98 -4.25 -10.24
CA VAL A 11 -9.23 -4.79 -9.69
C VAL A 11 -10.16 -5.09 -10.85
N ASN A 12 -10.69 -6.31 -10.92
CA ASN A 12 -11.65 -6.74 -11.94
C ASN A 12 -13.08 -6.26 -11.63
N HIS A 13 -13.19 -4.98 -11.22
CA HIS A 13 -14.44 -4.28 -10.95
C HIS A 13 -14.44 -2.90 -11.63
N PRO A 14 -15.63 -2.37 -12.00
CA PRO A 14 -15.76 -1.03 -12.55
C PRO A 14 -15.25 0.05 -11.59
N TYR A 15 -14.64 1.10 -12.16
CA TYR A 15 -14.06 2.22 -11.42
C TYR A 15 -15.02 2.85 -10.42
N GLU A 16 -16.28 3.07 -10.78
CA GLU A 16 -17.25 3.71 -9.88
C GLU A 16 -17.49 2.89 -8.59
N ALA A 17 -17.47 1.56 -8.68
CA ALA A 17 -17.63 0.70 -7.51
C ALA A 17 -16.41 0.77 -6.60
N VAL A 18 -15.20 0.69 -7.19
CA VAL A 18 -13.94 0.80 -6.45
C VAL A 18 -13.78 2.18 -5.82
N LYS A 19 -14.09 3.25 -6.57
CA LYS A 19 -14.09 4.64 -6.11
C LYS A 19 -15.00 4.81 -4.91
N LEU A 20 -16.26 4.38 -5.02
CA LEU A 20 -17.24 4.54 -3.95
C LEU A 20 -16.81 3.82 -2.66
N ALA A 21 -16.27 2.60 -2.78
CA ALA A 21 -15.76 1.85 -1.65
C ALA A 21 -14.60 2.58 -0.96
N LEU A 22 -13.62 3.07 -1.73
CA LEU A 22 -12.48 3.80 -1.18
C LEU A 22 -12.88 5.16 -0.59
N GLN A 23 -13.79 5.90 -1.21
CA GLN A 23 -14.29 7.16 -0.67
C GLN A 23 -15.02 6.99 0.66
N THR A 24 -15.67 5.85 0.87
CA THR A 24 -16.48 5.60 2.08
C THR A 24 -15.63 4.98 3.19
N GLU A 25 -14.76 4.03 2.86
CA GLU A 25 -14.19 3.11 3.84
C GLU A 25 -12.68 2.82 3.61
N ALA A 26 -11.92 3.67 2.91
CA ALA A 26 -10.51 3.37 2.56
C ALA A 26 -9.66 2.86 3.74
N SER A 27 -9.69 3.53 4.89
CA SER A 27 -8.92 3.12 6.07
C SER A 27 -9.31 1.72 6.58
N GLU A 28 -10.61 1.39 6.57
CA GLU A 28 -11.10 0.07 6.96
C GLU A 28 -10.75 -0.99 5.93
N ILE A 29 -10.92 -0.69 4.64
CA ILE A 29 -10.50 -1.56 3.53
C ILE A 29 -9.01 -1.91 3.64
N PHE A 30 -8.16 -0.91 3.87
CA PHE A 30 -6.71 -1.11 3.98
C PHE A 30 -6.35 -1.95 5.21
N GLN A 31 -7.01 -1.70 6.35
CA GLN A 31 -6.80 -2.49 7.56
C GLN A 31 -7.28 -3.94 7.40
N ASN A 32 -8.43 -4.16 6.75
CA ASN A 32 -9.00 -5.48 6.58
C ASN A 32 -8.22 -6.29 5.52
N ALA A 33 -7.77 -5.65 4.45
CA ALA A 33 -6.93 -6.27 3.43
C ALA A 33 -5.65 -6.87 4.03
N THR A 34 -4.94 -6.10 4.85
CA THR A 34 -3.70 -6.54 5.50
C THR A 34 -3.94 -7.64 6.54
N LYS A 35 -5.01 -7.55 7.34
CA LYS A 35 -5.39 -8.60 8.31
C LYS A 35 -5.77 -9.92 7.65
N VAL A 36 -6.53 -9.88 6.55
CA VAL A 36 -6.93 -11.10 5.81
C VAL A 36 -5.71 -11.79 5.21
N ALA A 37 -4.80 -11.01 4.63
CA ALA A 37 -3.56 -11.53 4.07
C ALA A 37 -2.66 -12.17 5.14
N ALA A 38 -2.51 -11.49 6.27
CA ALA A 38 -1.80 -12.00 7.44
C ALA A 38 -2.35 -13.32 7.97
N SER A 39 -3.68 -13.42 8.14
CA SER A 39 -4.31 -14.66 8.62
C SER A 39 -4.06 -15.84 7.66
N ARG A 40 -4.07 -15.57 6.35
CA ARG A 40 -3.70 -16.57 5.33
C ARG A 40 -2.21 -16.93 5.44
N ALA A 41 -1.34 -15.93 5.59
CA ALA A 41 0.09 -16.12 5.73
C ALA A 41 0.43 -16.92 6.98
N GLN A 42 -0.15 -16.64 8.15
CA GLN A 42 0.08 -17.40 9.38
C GLN A 42 -0.31 -18.89 9.23
N THR A 43 -1.37 -19.18 8.47
CA THR A 43 -1.81 -20.55 8.19
C THR A 43 -0.83 -21.31 7.27
N VAL A 44 -0.16 -20.59 6.36
CA VAL A 44 0.85 -21.16 5.44
C VAL A 44 2.26 -21.15 6.05
N ALA A 45 2.58 -20.14 6.86
CA ALA A 45 3.88 -19.92 7.49
C ALA A 45 4.13 -20.88 8.66
N SER A 46 3.07 -21.43 9.27
CA SER A 46 3.21 -22.62 10.14
C SER A 46 3.86 -23.81 9.41
N GLU A 47 3.86 -23.84 8.07
CA GLU A 47 4.54 -24.84 7.26
C GLU A 47 5.84 -24.33 6.60
N LEU A 48 6.04 -23.01 6.47
CA LEU A 48 7.26 -22.42 5.87
C LEU A 48 7.57 -21.01 6.41
N HIS A 49 8.48 -20.92 7.39
CA HIS A 49 8.91 -19.63 7.96
C HIS A 49 9.93 -18.93 7.04
N VAL A 50 9.50 -17.90 6.31
CA VAL A 50 10.44 -16.94 5.69
C VAL A 50 10.49 -15.68 6.56
N ASN A 51 11.41 -15.69 7.53
CA ASN A 51 11.72 -14.55 8.39
C ASN A 51 12.77 -13.66 7.72
N ILE A 52 12.40 -12.43 7.35
CA ILE A 52 13.40 -11.37 7.22
C ILE A 52 13.48 -10.70 8.59
N ALA A 53 14.46 -11.13 9.40
CA ALA A 53 14.77 -10.56 10.72
C ALA A 53 13.61 -10.53 11.76
N GLY A 54 12.59 -11.38 11.61
CA GLY A 54 11.48 -11.48 12.56
C GLY A 54 10.37 -10.44 12.39
N ILE A 55 10.33 -9.73 11.25
CA ILE A 55 9.25 -8.81 10.87
C ILE A 55 8.33 -9.55 9.91
N GLU A 56 7.05 -9.70 10.28
CA GLU A 56 6.04 -10.21 9.37
C GLU A 56 5.58 -9.07 8.44
N VAL A 57 5.98 -9.18 7.18
CA VAL A 57 5.73 -8.19 6.13
C VAL A 57 4.22 -8.17 5.82
N GLY A 58 3.52 -7.14 6.29
CA GLY A 58 2.09 -6.92 6.05
C GLY A 58 1.23 -6.74 7.31
N THR A 59 1.63 -7.28 8.48
CA THR A 59 0.89 -7.14 9.75
C THR A 59 1.37 -6.00 10.62
N ASP A 60 2.64 -5.65 10.52
CA ASP A 60 3.29 -4.67 11.40
C ASP A 60 3.33 -3.26 10.78
N ILE A 61 2.31 -2.88 9.99
CA ILE A 61 2.23 -1.57 9.31
C ILE A 61 0.94 -0.82 9.69
N SER A 62 1.06 0.50 9.80
CA SER A 62 -0.05 1.43 9.99
C SER A 62 -0.16 2.30 8.76
N ILE A 63 -1.38 2.42 8.22
CA ILE A 63 -1.67 3.20 7.02
C ILE A 63 -2.74 4.22 7.36
N SER A 64 -2.47 5.48 7.11
CA SER A 64 -3.42 6.58 7.24
C SER A 64 -3.75 7.15 5.87
N VAL A 65 -5.02 7.49 5.68
CA VAL A 65 -5.49 8.23 4.50
C VAL A 65 -5.64 9.69 4.92
N ASN A 66 -4.82 10.55 4.34
CA ASN A 66 -4.74 11.97 4.69
C ASN A 66 -5.71 12.81 3.86
N ALA A 67 -5.89 12.45 2.58
CA ALA A 67 -6.82 13.11 1.67
C ALA A 67 -7.32 12.14 0.61
N ILE A 68 -8.50 12.45 0.06
CA ILE A 68 -9.07 11.78 -1.11
C ILE A 68 -9.55 12.88 -2.07
N GLU A 69 -8.99 12.93 -3.27
CA GLU A 69 -9.37 13.88 -4.33
C GLU A 69 -9.94 13.12 -5.53
N GLU A 70 -11.07 13.60 -6.06
CA GLU A 70 -11.60 13.14 -7.34
C GLU A 70 -11.22 14.12 -8.45
N VAL A 71 -10.55 13.60 -9.47
CA VAL A 71 -10.22 14.31 -10.69
C VAL A 71 -11.19 13.88 -11.77
N GLU A 72 -12.08 14.78 -12.15
CA GLU A 72 -13.02 14.54 -13.24
C GLU A 72 -12.31 14.37 -14.58
N LYS A 73 -12.96 13.62 -15.49
CA LYS A 73 -12.48 13.44 -16.86
C LYS A 73 -12.34 14.78 -17.57
N LYS A 74 -11.16 15.04 -18.15
CA LYS A 74 -10.88 16.20 -19.00
C LYS A 74 -10.57 15.74 -20.42
N VAL A 75 -10.57 16.67 -21.38
CA VAL A 75 -10.26 16.39 -22.80
C VAL A 75 -8.90 15.69 -22.95
N MET A 76 -7.92 16.04 -22.12
CA MET A 76 -6.54 15.51 -22.19
C MET A 76 -6.16 14.60 -21.02
N ALA A 77 -7.08 14.27 -20.10
CA ALA A 77 -6.77 13.46 -18.93
C ALA A 77 -7.94 12.55 -18.55
N PRO A 78 -7.70 11.28 -18.24
CA PRO A 78 -8.74 10.40 -17.74
C PRO A 78 -9.23 10.86 -16.36
N GLN A 79 -10.43 10.42 -15.98
CA GLN A 79 -10.86 10.57 -14.59
C GLN A 79 -10.01 9.68 -13.68
N LYS A 80 -9.81 10.12 -12.44
CA LYS A 80 -9.14 9.32 -11.40
C LYS A 80 -9.54 9.76 -10.00
N THR A 81 -9.34 8.89 -9.03
CA THR A 81 -9.35 9.23 -7.60
C THR A 81 -7.94 9.11 -7.07
N ILE A 82 -7.49 10.10 -6.32
CA ILE A 82 -6.16 10.13 -5.71
C ILE A 82 -6.36 10.06 -4.20
N LEU A 83 -5.71 9.10 -3.55
CA LEU A 83 -5.63 9.03 -2.10
C LEU A 83 -4.22 9.38 -1.67
N GLU A 84 -4.08 10.43 -0.86
CA GLU A 84 -2.82 10.71 -0.16
C GLU A 84 -2.75 9.78 1.04
N ILE A 85 -1.74 8.91 1.07
CA ILE A 85 -1.55 7.96 2.15
C ILE A 85 -0.19 8.14 2.81
N GLU A 86 -0.19 7.95 4.13
CA GLU A 86 1.00 7.78 4.91
C GLU A 86 1.09 6.34 5.42
N TRP A 87 2.32 5.86 5.46
CA TRP A 87 2.62 4.51 5.85
C TRP A 87 3.80 4.53 6.81
N GLU A 88 3.61 3.96 7.99
CA GLU A 88 4.67 3.73 8.95
C GLU A 88 4.65 2.31 9.54
N ALA A 89 5.72 1.93 10.24
CA ALA A 89 5.73 0.72 11.04
C ALA A 89 4.76 0.87 12.23
N ALA A 90 3.87 -0.10 12.44
CA ALA A 90 2.92 -0.09 13.55
C ALA A 90 3.62 -0.17 14.92
N LYS A 91 4.82 -0.76 14.97
CA LYS A 91 5.66 -0.86 16.16
C LYS A 91 6.90 0.02 16.03
N ALA A 92 7.11 0.85 17.04
CA ALA A 92 8.29 1.72 17.16
C ALA A 92 8.58 2.57 15.90
N PRO A 93 7.58 3.30 15.34
CA PRO A 93 7.67 3.99 14.04
C PRO A 93 8.88 4.94 13.90
N ARG A 94 9.36 5.51 15.02
CA ARG A 94 10.56 6.38 15.04
C ARG A 94 11.85 5.70 14.57
N PHE A 95 11.91 4.37 14.56
CA PHE A 95 13.09 3.62 14.11
C PHE A 95 12.97 3.09 12.68
N PHE A 96 11.83 3.32 12.02
CA PHE A 96 11.56 2.84 10.67
C PHE A 96 11.29 4.02 9.71
N PRO A 97 11.51 3.84 8.41
CA PRO A 97 11.15 4.85 7.42
C PRO A 97 9.64 5.14 7.42
N LEU A 98 9.28 6.42 7.31
CA LEU A 98 7.93 6.85 6.95
C LEU A 98 7.85 6.88 5.42
N MET A 99 6.75 6.42 4.85
CA MET A 99 6.43 6.62 3.45
C MET A 99 5.26 7.59 3.32
N LYS A 100 5.41 8.55 2.42
CA LYS A 100 4.32 9.34 1.86
C LYS A 100 4.10 8.89 0.43
N ALA A 101 2.85 8.58 0.10
CA ALA A 101 2.50 8.05 -1.21
C ALA A 101 1.16 8.59 -1.68
N GLU A 102 0.99 8.57 -3.00
CA GLU A 102 -0.27 8.78 -3.68
C GLU A 102 -0.71 7.43 -4.25
N LEU A 103 -1.95 7.03 -3.94
CA LEU A 103 -2.63 5.94 -4.60
C LEU A 103 -3.59 6.53 -5.64
N GLU A 104 -3.21 6.46 -6.91
CA GLU A 104 -4.08 6.79 -8.02
C GLU A 104 -4.95 5.59 -8.39
N VAL A 105 -6.24 5.84 -8.58
CA VAL A 105 -7.24 4.85 -8.96
C VAL A 105 -7.92 5.36 -10.22
N TYR A 106 -7.88 4.59 -11.31
CA TYR A 106 -8.46 5.02 -12.58
C TYR A 106 -9.05 3.87 -13.39
N PRO A 107 -10.09 4.14 -14.21
CA PRO A 107 -10.67 3.12 -15.07
C PRO A 107 -9.66 2.69 -16.14
N LEU A 108 -9.45 1.38 -16.26
CA LEU A 108 -8.68 0.80 -17.35
C LEU A 108 -9.61 0.35 -18.48
N THR A 109 -10.72 -0.29 -18.11
CA THR A 109 -11.80 -0.69 -19.01
C THR A 109 -13.16 -0.44 -18.34
N SER A 110 -14.26 -0.84 -18.96
CA SER A 110 -15.59 -0.78 -18.33
C SER A 110 -15.74 -1.69 -17.10
N THR A 111 -14.86 -2.69 -16.95
CA THR A 111 -14.93 -3.72 -15.90
C THR A 111 -13.64 -3.84 -15.10
N GLU A 112 -12.64 -3.02 -15.38
CA GLU A 112 -11.33 -3.09 -14.72
C GLU A 112 -10.88 -1.71 -14.27
N THR A 113 -10.34 -1.68 -13.06
CA THR A 113 -9.76 -0.49 -12.42
C THR A 113 -8.30 -0.76 -12.13
N GLN A 114 -7.43 0.20 -12.43
CA GLN A 114 -6.03 0.12 -12.03
C GLN A 114 -5.82 0.89 -10.73
N LEU A 115 -5.07 0.29 -9.82
CA LEU A 115 -4.48 0.91 -8.65
C LEU A 115 -3.01 1.19 -8.97
N ASP A 116 -2.57 2.43 -8.82
CA ASP A 116 -1.19 2.84 -9.06
C ASP A 116 -0.69 3.64 -7.85
N LEU A 117 0.10 2.97 -7.02
CA LEU A 117 0.72 3.59 -5.86
C LEU A 117 2.10 4.10 -6.24
N SER A 118 2.37 5.37 -5.95
CA SER A 118 3.70 5.93 -6.05
C SER A 118 4.06 6.74 -4.82
N GLY A 119 5.30 6.67 -4.36
CA GLY A 119 5.70 7.40 -3.16
C GLY A 119 7.19 7.38 -2.91
N ASN A 120 7.58 8.06 -1.83
CA ASN A 120 8.97 8.22 -1.43
C ASN A 120 9.13 7.84 0.05
N TYR A 121 10.26 7.22 0.35
CA TYR A 121 10.66 6.97 1.73
C TYR A 121 11.43 8.15 2.31
N GLU A 122 11.01 8.55 3.50
CA GLU A 122 11.76 9.43 4.39
C GLU A 122 12.48 8.57 5.44
N PRO A 123 13.83 8.60 5.52
CA PRO A 123 14.56 7.86 6.53
C PRO A 123 14.24 8.40 7.94
N PRO A 124 14.30 7.55 8.99
CA PRO A 124 14.02 8.00 10.35
C PRO A 124 15.02 9.08 10.80
N PHE A 125 14.53 10.09 11.52
CA PHE A 125 15.36 11.16 12.08
C PHE A 125 16.43 10.58 13.03
N GLY A 126 17.68 10.97 12.84
CA GLY A 126 18.80 10.54 13.70
C GLY A 126 19.41 9.18 13.35
N TRP A 127 18.99 8.55 12.25
CA TRP A 127 19.63 7.33 11.75
C TRP A 127 21.03 7.63 11.22
N ILE A 128 22.03 7.56 12.10
CA ILE A 128 23.43 7.34 11.76
C ILE A 128 23.65 5.83 11.68
N GLY A 129 22.97 5.17 10.75
CA GLY A 129 23.16 3.74 10.49
C GLY A 129 24.16 3.53 9.35
N THR A 130 24.73 2.32 9.29
CA THR A 130 25.63 1.96 8.19
C THR A 130 24.84 1.89 6.87
N ALA A 131 25.52 2.01 5.72
CA ALA A 131 24.86 1.88 4.42
C ALA A 131 24.16 0.51 4.24
N VAL A 132 24.59 -0.52 4.98
CA VAL A 132 24.01 -1.86 4.95
C VAL A 132 22.62 -1.86 5.60
N ASP A 133 22.46 -1.25 6.76
CA ASP A 133 21.18 -1.23 7.48
C ASP A 133 20.11 -0.44 6.70
N ALA A 134 20.51 0.66 6.06
CA ALA A 134 19.63 1.43 5.18
C ALA A 134 19.16 0.62 3.96
N LEU A 135 20.03 -0.22 3.39
CA LEU A 135 19.68 -1.07 2.26
C LEU A 135 18.70 -2.19 2.65
N VAL A 136 18.89 -2.81 3.82
CA VAL A 136 17.99 -3.84 4.34
C VAL A 136 16.60 -3.25 4.64
N GLY A 137 16.56 -2.13 5.37
CA GLY A 137 15.30 -1.45 5.68
C GLY A 137 14.52 -1.04 4.42
N HIS A 138 15.23 -0.55 3.39
CA HIS A 138 14.62 -0.22 2.12
C HIS A 138 14.00 -1.43 1.41
N ARG A 139 14.69 -2.58 1.37
CA ARG A 139 14.16 -3.79 0.73
C ARG A 139 12.94 -4.34 1.45
N ILE A 140 12.94 -4.28 2.78
CA ILE A 140 11.79 -4.68 3.59
C ILE A 140 10.61 -3.76 3.27
N ALA A 141 10.83 -2.45 3.29
CA ALA A 141 9.78 -1.49 3.01
C ALA A 141 9.20 -1.66 1.59
N GLU A 142 10.06 -1.82 0.57
CA GLU A 142 9.64 -2.12 -0.80
C GLU A 142 8.78 -3.38 -0.88
N ALA A 143 9.24 -4.50 -0.30
CA ALA A 143 8.47 -5.73 -0.25
C ALA A 143 7.11 -5.55 0.44
N SER A 144 7.07 -4.78 1.55
CA SER A 144 5.83 -4.48 2.27
C SER A 144 4.85 -3.72 1.37
N VAL A 145 5.30 -2.67 0.68
CA VAL A 145 4.45 -1.88 -0.22
C VAL A 145 3.86 -2.70 -1.36
N HIS A 146 4.69 -3.53 -1.98
CA HIS A 146 4.21 -4.46 -3.01
C HIS A 146 3.13 -5.40 -2.45
N GLN A 147 3.35 -5.95 -1.25
CA GLN A 147 2.41 -6.85 -0.62
C GLN A 147 1.09 -6.16 -0.26
N PHE A 148 1.15 -4.95 0.31
CA PHE A 148 -0.04 -4.17 0.65
C PHE A 148 -0.93 -3.89 -0.57
N ILE A 149 -0.38 -3.37 -1.66
CA ILE A 149 -1.18 -3.03 -2.85
C ILE A 149 -1.82 -4.28 -3.46
N LYS A 150 -1.11 -5.41 -3.42
CA LYS A 150 -1.65 -6.71 -3.81
C LYS A 150 -2.79 -7.17 -2.90
N ASP A 151 -2.68 -6.98 -1.59
CA ASP A 151 -3.70 -7.36 -0.62
C ASP A 151 -4.95 -6.50 -0.75
N VAL A 152 -4.79 -5.18 -0.94
CA VAL A 152 -5.90 -4.26 -1.21
C VAL A 152 -6.61 -4.64 -2.51
N ALA A 153 -5.86 -4.87 -3.59
CA ALA A 153 -6.46 -5.32 -4.84
C ALA A 153 -7.22 -6.64 -4.65
N THR A 154 -6.63 -7.61 -3.95
CA THR A 154 -7.28 -8.91 -3.67
C THR A 154 -8.55 -8.75 -2.85
N TYR A 155 -8.53 -7.88 -1.83
CA TYR A 155 -9.69 -7.59 -1.01
C TYR A 155 -10.81 -6.97 -1.85
N LEU A 156 -10.52 -5.93 -2.62
CA LEU A 156 -11.49 -5.26 -3.50
C LEU A 156 -12.08 -6.20 -4.55
N ARG A 157 -11.27 -7.08 -5.15
CA ARG A 157 -11.73 -8.13 -6.08
C ARG A 157 -12.75 -9.09 -5.45
N THR A 158 -12.67 -9.29 -4.12
CA THR A 158 -13.48 -10.28 -3.41
C THR A 158 -14.73 -9.68 -2.76
N GLN A 159 -14.67 -8.43 -2.33
CA GLN A 159 -15.73 -7.79 -1.54
C GLN A 159 -16.69 -6.93 -2.36
N LEU A 160 -16.30 -6.52 -3.57
CA LEU A 160 -17.18 -5.90 -4.55
C LEU A 160 -17.76 -6.98 -5.48
#